data_AF-Q90WZ8-F1
#
_entry.id   AF-Q90WZ8-F1
#
_cell.length_a   1.000
_cell.length_b   1.000
_cell.length_c   1.000
_cell.angle_alpha   90.00
_cell.angle_beta   90.00
_cell.angle_gamma   90.00
#
_symmetry.space_group_name_H-M   'P 1'
#
loop_
_entity.id
_entity.type
_entity.pdbx_description
1 polymer ?
#
loop_
_entity_poly.entity_id
_entity_poly.type
_entity_poly.pdbx_seq_one_letter_code
_entity_poly.pdbx_strand_id
1 'polypeptide(L)'
;YLSIVIQDMCRRQETTPVNDNVSHCCSDSYAYRRPCFTAMGVDTKYVPPAFDPEMFSFDEKLCTAPPAEQELGQMKLLINLIKRKPQMTEEQIKTIADGFTAMVDKCCKQSDIETCFGEEGA
;
A
#
# COMPACT_ATOMS: atom_id res chain seq x y z
N TYR A 1 20.37 -3.86 -6.62
CA TYR A 1 18.92 -4.13 -6.51
C TYR A 1 18.07 -2.88 -6.63
N LEU A 2 18.24 -1.84 -5.79
CA LEU A 2 17.38 -0.64 -5.84
C LEU A 2 17.31 0.06 -7.21
N SER A 3 18.43 0.21 -7.93
CA SER A 3 18.42 0.82 -9.27
C SER A 3 17.57 0.06 -10.29
N ILE A 4 17.43 -1.27 -10.15
CA ILE A 4 16.60 -2.09 -11.02
C ILE A 4 15.12 -1.80 -10.75
N VAL A 5 14.73 -1.68 -9.47
CA VAL A 5 13.37 -1.33 -9.06
C VAL A 5 12.99 0.07 -9.56
N ILE A 6 13.88 1.05 -9.38
CA ILE A 6 13.68 2.41 -9.88
C ILE A 6 13.54 2.40 -11.41
N GLN A 7 14.37 1.63 -12.12
CA GLN A 7 14.29 1.52 -13.57
C GLN A 7 12.97 0.89 -14.05
N ASP A 8 12.46 -0.13 -13.35
CA ASP A 8 11.16 -0.74 -13.67
C ASP A 8 10.01 0.26 -13.48
N MET A 9 10.00 0.97 -12.35
CA MET A 9 9.04 2.03 -12.08
C MET A 9 9.10 3.13 -13.15
N CYS A 10 10.29 3.57 -13.56
CA CYS A 10 10.45 4.58 -14.61
C CYS A 10 9.92 4.11 -15.96
N ARG A 11 10.12 2.85 -16.33
CA ARG A 11 9.52 2.30 -17.57
C ARG A 11 7.99 2.35 -17.54
N ARG A 12 7.37 2.08 -16.39
CA ARG A 12 5.91 2.18 -16.22
C ARG A 12 5.43 3.65 -16.26
N GLN A 13 6.18 4.55 -15.63
CA GLN A 13 5.89 5.98 -15.64
C GLN A 13 5.99 6.57 -17.06
N GLU A 14 6.97 6.14 -17.86
CA GLU A 14 7.15 6.59 -19.25
C GLU A 14 5.97 6.18 -20.15
N THR A 15 5.37 5.00 -19.90
CA THR A 15 4.22 4.54 -20.70
C THR A 15 2.89 5.09 -20.21
N THR A 16 2.71 5.25 -18.90
CA THR A 16 1.51 5.81 -18.28
C THR A 16 1.91 6.82 -17.20
N PRO A 17 2.12 8.09 -17.55
CA PRO A 17 2.53 9.11 -16.58
C PRO A 17 1.42 9.38 -15.55
N VAL A 18 1.72 9.20 -14.26
CA VAL A 18 0.75 9.41 -13.16
C VAL A 18 1.18 10.55 -12.22
N ASN A 19 2.49 10.80 -12.08
CA ASN A 19 3.03 11.75 -11.11
C ASN A 19 4.21 12.57 -11.68
N ASP A 20 4.12 13.90 -11.65
CA ASP A 20 5.15 14.80 -12.19
C ASP A 20 6.52 14.64 -11.50
N ASN A 21 6.55 14.45 -10.17
CA ASN A 21 7.79 14.29 -9.42
C ASN A 21 8.50 12.97 -9.80
N VAL A 22 7.73 11.90 -10.02
CA VAL A 22 8.26 10.63 -10.53
C VAL A 22 8.78 10.81 -11.96
N SER A 23 8.03 11.50 -12.84
CA SER A 23 8.50 11.82 -14.19
C SER A 23 9.82 12.59 -14.16
N HIS A 24 9.92 13.61 -13.31
CA HIS A 24 11.15 14.38 -13.12
C HIS A 24 12.32 13.49 -12.72
N CYS A 25 12.19 12.70 -11.65
CA CYS A 25 13.26 11.82 -11.19
C CYS A 25 13.62 10.71 -12.19
N CYS A 26 12.69 10.27 -13.05
CA CYS A 26 12.98 9.30 -14.10
C CYS A 26 13.70 9.90 -15.30
N SER A 27 13.41 11.16 -15.64
CA SER A 27 14.06 11.90 -16.72
C SER A 27 15.45 12.42 -16.36
N ASP A 28 15.78 12.48 -15.06
CA ASP A 28 17.10 12.89 -14.58
C ASP A 28 18.18 11.85 -14.92
N SER A 29 19.45 12.27 -14.82
CA SER A 29 20.62 11.44 -15.09
C SER A 29 20.54 10.12 -14.31
N TYR A 30 20.93 9.02 -14.94
CA TYR A 30 20.88 7.69 -14.32
C TYR A 30 21.57 7.64 -12.94
N ALA A 31 22.67 8.39 -12.79
CA ALA A 31 23.41 8.49 -11.52
C ALA A 31 22.63 9.25 -10.43
N TYR A 32 21.75 10.20 -10.80
CA TYR A 32 20.98 11.03 -9.88
C TYR A 32 19.58 10.50 -9.58
N ARG A 33 19.06 9.52 -10.33
CA ARG A 33 17.72 8.94 -10.09
C ARG A 33 17.52 8.50 -8.64
N ARG A 34 18.47 7.74 -8.07
CA ARG A 34 18.36 7.27 -6.68
C ARG A 34 18.33 8.43 -5.68
N PRO A 35 19.30 9.37 -5.66
CA PRO A 35 19.22 10.57 -4.84
C PRO A 35 17.90 11.34 -5.00
N CYS A 36 17.41 11.51 -6.23
CA CYS A 36 16.15 12.21 -6.51
C CYS A 36 14.96 11.53 -5.83
N PHE A 37 14.80 10.20 -5.98
CA PHE A 37 13.73 9.47 -5.31
C PHE A 37 13.83 9.48 -3.79
N THR A 38 15.05 9.43 -3.23
CA THR A 38 15.24 9.51 -1.77
C THR A 38 14.92 10.88 -1.19
N ALA A 39 15.09 11.96 -1.97
CA ALA A 39 14.75 13.32 -1.56
C ALA A 39 13.27 13.68 -1.81
N MET A 40 12.50 12.80 -2.44
CA MET A 40 11.10 13.04 -2.77
C MET A 40 10.24 13.09 -1.50
N GLY A 41 9.46 14.17 -1.35
CA GLY A 41 8.50 14.32 -0.27
C GLY A 41 7.09 13.91 -0.67
N VAL A 42 6.13 14.17 0.23
CA VAL A 42 4.70 13.98 -0.07
C VAL A 42 4.28 14.90 -1.20
N ASP A 43 3.58 14.36 -2.20
CA ASP A 43 3.05 15.15 -3.31
C ASP A 43 1.86 16.01 -2.82
N THR A 44 2.08 17.33 -2.77
CA THR A 44 1.08 18.31 -2.32
C THR A 44 -0.04 18.53 -3.33
N LYS A 45 0.12 18.08 -4.59
CA LYS A 45 -0.92 18.15 -5.63
C LYS A 45 -1.86 16.93 -5.58
N TYR A 46 -1.53 15.91 -4.81
CA TYR A 46 -2.30 14.67 -4.76
C TYR A 46 -3.66 14.89 -4.11
N VAL A 47 -4.72 14.47 -4.80
CA VAL A 47 -6.09 14.49 -4.30
C VAL A 47 -6.51 13.04 -4.04
N PRO A 48 -6.78 12.66 -2.78
CA PRO A 48 -7.26 11.33 -2.45
C PRO A 48 -8.55 10.97 -3.21
N PRO A 49 -8.70 9.72 -3.69
CA PRO A 49 -9.94 9.26 -4.27
C PRO A 49 -11.08 9.25 -3.23
N ALA A 50 -12.32 9.16 -3.73
CA ALA A 50 -13.48 8.94 -2.86
C ALA A 50 -13.32 7.66 -2.03
N PHE A 51 -13.96 7.63 -0.86
CA PHE A 51 -13.95 6.43 -0.03
C PHE A 51 -14.70 5.30 -0.72
N ASP A 52 -14.06 4.14 -0.76
CA ASP A 52 -14.64 2.88 -1.20
C ASP A 52 -14.48 1.85 -0.06
N PRO A 53 -15.56 1.43 0.61
CA PRO A 53 -15.49 0.47 1.70
C PRO A 53 -15.02 -0.92 1.23
N GLU A 54 -15.23 -1.28 -0.04
CA GLU A 54 -14.78 -2.56 -0.60
C GLU A 54 -13.25 -2.68 -0.59
N MET A 55 -12.52 -1.56 -0.56
CA MET A 55 -11.06 -1.55 -0.45
C MET A 55 -10.53 -1.99 0.91
N PHE A 56 -11.41 -2.14 1.91
CA PHE A 56 -11.12 -2.48 3.30
C PHE A 56 -11.90 -3.71 3.79
N SER A 57 -12.60 -4.41 2.89
CA SER A 57 -13.34 -5.63 3.21
C SER A 57 -12.43 -6.85 3.10
N PHE A 58 -12.47 -7.71 4.12
CA PHE A 58 -11.75 -8.99 4.16
C PHE A 58 -12.76 -10.13 4.22
N ASP A 59 -12.51 -11.19 3.46
CA ASP A 59 -13.38 -12.36 3.43
C ASP A 59 -12.66 -13.59 3.98
N GLU A 60 -13.41 -14.68 4.16
CA GLU A 60 -12.91 -15.96 4.67
C GLU A 60 -11.76 -16.55 3.83
N LYS A 61 -11.59 -16.13 2.57
CA LYS A 61 -10.51 -16.65 1.70
C LYS A 61 -9.16 -16.23 2.23
N LEU A 62 -9.07 -15.09 2.93
CA LEU A 62 -7.83 -14.64 3.57
C LEU A 62 -7.27 -15.68 4.55
N CYS A 63 -8.14 -16.42 5.23
CA CYS A 63 -7.75 -17.44 6.21
C CYS A 63 -7.15 -18.71 5.59
N THR A 64 -7.46 -18.98 4.33
CA THR A 64 -6.94 -20.16 3.60
C THR A 64 -5.86 -19.80 2.58
N ALA A 65 -5.62 -18.50 2.38
CA ALA A 65 -4.63 -17.98 1.46
C ALA A 65 -3.20 -18.35 1.93
N PRO A 66 -2.27 -18.65 1.00
CA PRO A 66 -0.85 -18.80 1.30
C PRO A 66 -0.28 -17.53 1.98
N PRO A 67 0.79 -17.64 2.80
CA PRO A 67 1.38 -16.50 3.50
C PRO A 67 1.70 -15.29 2.59
N ALA A 68 2.21 -15.54 1.38
CA ALA A 68 2.51 -14.48 0.41
C ALA A 68 1.26 -13.73 -0.08
N GLU A 69 0.11 -14.40 -0.16
CA GLU A 69 -1.16 -13.76 -0.54
C GLU A 69 -1.76 -12.96 0.63
N GLN A 70 -1.58 -13.43 1.87
CA GLN A 70 -1.95 -12.66 3.07
C GLN A 70 -1.12 -11.38 3.20
N GLU A 71 0.21 -11.48 3.00
CA GLU A 71 1.11 -10.33 2.94
C GLU A 71 0.71 -9.35 1.83
N LEU A 72 0.34 -9.85 0.65
CA LEU A 72 -0.15 -9.02 -0.44
C LEU A 72 -1.47 -8.31 -0.07
N GLY A 73 -2.36 -8.98 0.67
CA GLY A 73 -3.57 -8.38 1.23
C GLY A 73 -3.26 -7.22 2.18
N GLN A 74 -2.32 -7.42 3.11
CA GLN A 74 -1.86 -6.37 4.01
C GLN A 74 -1.24 -5.19 3.25
N MET A 75 -0.39 -5.45 2.25
CA MET A 75 0.22 -4.39 1.43
C MET A 75 -0.84 -3.59 0.66
N LYS A 76 -1.88 -4.26 0.13
CA LYS A 76 -3.01 -3.58 -0.53
C LYS A 76 -3.77 -2.67 0.43
N LEU A 77 -4.07 -3.16 1.64
CA LEU A 77 -4.70 -2.35 2.70
C LEU A 77 -3.88 -1.08 2.98
N LEU A 78 -2.59 -1.23 3.25
CA LEU A 78 -1.71 -0.11 3.59
C LEU A 78 -1.61 0.91 2.44
N ILE A 79 -1.47 0.44 1.18
CA ILE A 79 -1.45 1.32 0.00
C ILE A 79 -2.77 2.11 -0.12
N ASN A 80 -3.91 1.45 0.07
CA ASN A 80 -5.23 2.11 0.00
C ASN A 80 -5.40 3.16 1.11
N LEU A 81 -4.90 2.88 2.33
CA LEU A 81 -4.92 3.84 3.43
C LEU A 81 -4.01 5.03 3.17
N ILE A 82 -2.78 4.82 2.70
CA ILE A 82 -1.83 5.89 2.38
C ILE A 82 -2.38 6.77 1.25
N LYS A 83 -2.99 6.18 0.22
CA LYS A 83 -3.72 6.94 -0.82
C LYS A 83 -4.87 7.76 -0.26
N ARG A 84 -5.51 7.35 0.84
CA ARG A 84 -6.58 8.14 1.46
C ARG A 84 -6.04 9.19 2.44
N LYS A 85 -4.94 8.90 3.10
CA LYS A 85 -4.30 9.68 4.16
C LYS A 85 -2.79 9.80 3.87
N PRO A 86 -2.38 10.62 2.90
CA PRO A 86 -0.98 10.69 2.44
C PRO A 86 0.01 11.22 3.47
N GLN A 87 -0.48 11.73 4.61
CA GLN A 87 0.31 12.25 5.73
C GLN A 87 0.44 11.24 6.89
N MET A 88 0.13 9.96 6.66
CA MET A 88 0.29 8.91 7.67
C MET A 88 1.76 8.78 8.08
N THR A 89 1.98 8.67 9.38
CA THR A 89 3.34 8.45 9.92
C THR A 89 3.73 6.99 9.82
N GLU A 90 5.03 6.72 9.91
CA GLU A 90 5.56 5.35 9.89
C GLU A 90 5.02 4.51 11.08
N GLU A 91 4.82 5.14 12.24
CA GLU A 91 4.22 4.50 13.41
C GLU A 91 2.76 4.13 13.16
N GLN A 92 1.98 5.01 12.54
CA GLN A 92 0.58 4.72 12.20
C GLN A 92 0.49 3.55 11.22
N ILE A 93 1.33 3.55 10.18
CA ILE A 93 1.42 2.46 9.20
C ILE A 93 1.74 1.14 9.91
N LYS A 94 2.73 1.15 10.81
CA LYS A 94 3.12 -0.04 11.58
C LYS A 94 1.99 -0.54 12.48
N THR A 95 1.33 0.35 13.22
CA THR A 95 0.19 -0.02 14.09
C THR A 95 -0.93 -0.68 13.29
N ILE A 96 -1.22 -0.20 12.08
CA ILE A 96 -2.24 -0.79 11.22
C ILE A 96 -1.80 -2.14 10.67
N ALA A 97 -0.52 -2.28 10.28
CA ALA A 97 0.02 -3.57 9.85
C ALA A 97 -0.08 -4.62 10.97
N ASP A 98 0.32 -4.27 12.19
CA ASP A 98 0.22 -5.13 13.37
C ASP A 98 -1.24 -5.49 13.68
N GLY A 99 -2.15 -4.51 13.58
CA GLY A 99 -3.59 -4.70 13.74
C GLY A 99 -4.19 -5.66 12.71
N PHE A 100 -3.79 -5.55 11.44
CA PHE A 100 -4.21 -6.49 10.39
C PHE A 100 -3.80 -7.93 10.72
N THR A 101 -2.54 -8.14 11.12
CA THR A 101 -2.05 -9.48 11.49
C THR A 101 -2.83 -10.04 12.67
N ALA A 102 -3.06 -9.23 13.71
CA ALA A 102 -3.82 -9.64 14.88
C ALA A 102 -5.29 -9.97 14.56
N MET A 103 -5.92 -9.18 13.69
CA MET A 103 -7.28 -9.42 13.21
C MET A 103 -7.36 -10.75 12.45
N VAL A 104 -6.45 -11.01 11.50
CA VAL A 104 -6.41 -12.28 10.76
C VAL A 104 -6.22 -13.45 11.72
N ASP A 105 -5.27 -13.35 12.64
CA ASP A 105 -5.02 -14.38 13.64
C ASP A 105 -6.22 -14.65 14.56
N LYS A 106 -7.03 -13.63 14.85
CA LYS A 106 -8.22 -13.74 15.70
C LYS A 106 -9.39 -14.32 14.91
N CYS A 107 -9.73 -13.72 13.78
CA CYS A 107 -10.94 -14.05 13.01
C CYS A 107 -10.86 -15.39 12.31
N CYS A 108 -9.69 -15.79 11.83
CA CYS A 108 -9.51 -17.11 11.21
C CYS A 108 -9.62 -18.29 12.18
N LYS A 109 -9.72 -18.03 13.49
CA LYS A 109 -9.97 -19.05 14.53
C LYS A 109 -11.43 -19.10 14.99
N GLN A 110 -12.29 -18.20 14.50
CA GLN A 110 -13.70 -18.17 14.85
C GLN A 110 -14.52 -19.09 13.95
N SER A 111 -15.69 -19.51 14.45
CA SER A 111 -16.66 -20.28 13.64
C SER A 111 -17.38 -19.43 12.60
N ASP A 112 -17.58 -18.14 12.90
CA ASP A 112 -18.19 -17.16 12.00
C ASP A 112 -17.12 -16.13 11.61
N ILE A 113 -16.39 -16.44 10.55
CA ILE A 113 -15.22 -15.67 10.09
C ILE A 113 -15.67 -14.34 9.48
N GLU A 114 -16.73 -14.34 8.67
CA GLU A 114 -17.23 -13.15 7.99
C GLU A 114 -17.75 -12.10 8.98
N THR A 115 -18.52 -12.53 9.99
CA THR A 115 -18.98 -11.61 11.04
C THR A 115 -17.79 -11.03 11.82
N CYS A 116 -16.78 -11.82 12.15
CA CYS A 116 -15.60 -11.33 12.86
C CYS A 116 -14.85 -10.26 12.04
N PHE A 117 -14.58 -10.50 10.76
CA PHE A 117 -13.93 -9.50 9.91
C PHE A 117 -14.78 -8.24 9.72
N GLY A 118 -16.11 -8.38 9.64
CA GLY A 118 -17.02 -7.24 9.57
C GLY A 118 -16.98 -6.36 10.83
N GLU A 119 -16.85 -6.96 12.02
CA GLU A 119 -16.75 -6.23 13.28
C GLU A 119 -15.37 -5.60 13.51
N GLU A 120 -14.30 -6.32 13.18
CA GLU A 120 -12.92 -5.82 13.33
C GLU A 120 -12.52 -4.80 12.25
N GLY A 121 -13.16 -4.85 11.07
CA GLY A 121 -12.92 -3.95 9.95
C GLY A 121 -13.76 -2.66 9.96
N ALA A 122 -14.69 -2.51 10.92
CA ALA A 122 -15.61 -1.37 11.04
C ALA A 122 -15.02 -0.13 11.69
#